data_AF-A0A2E5FI67-F1
#
_entry.id   AF-A0A2E5FI67-F1
#
_cell.length_a   1.000
_cell.length_b   1.000
_cell.length_c   1.000
_cell.angle_alpha   90.00
_cell.angle_beta   90.00
_cell.angle_gamma   90.00
#
_symmetry.space_group_name_H-M   'P 1'
#
loop_
_entity.id
_entity.type
_entity.pdbx_description
1 polymer ?
#
loop_
_entity_poly.entity_id
_entity_poly.type
_entity_poly.pdbx_seq_one_letter_code
_entity_poly.pdbx_strand_id
1 'polypeptide(L)'
;MTKKNHGLKGMVKLKDSLLREHLTKATKVALHPIRRKVLKLLKDGSSLSTIDIIDRLDLNKEDRYNLYHHLTILENFNLIKKDTKLSIGKTQYYKINKPKNPIMMAYSYDEDEIKENKDEISTILDSLSKIENHKIGNKDKIKSIEINILCKK
;
A
#
# COMPACT_ATOMS: atom_id res chain seq x y z
N MET A 1 7.24 -34.00 -39.79
CA MET A 1 6.43 -32.77 -39.60
C MET A 1 6.63 -32.25 -38.18
N THR A 2 7.52 -31.29 -37.96
CA THR A 2 7.78 -30.67 -36.66
C THR A 2 6.93 -29.41 -36.51
N LYS A 3 5.86 -29.46 -35.71
CA LYS A 3 5.09 -28.26 -35.34
C LYS A 3 5.89 -27.47 -34.29
N LYS A 4 6.34 -26.28 -34.67
CA LYS A 4 6.93 -25.27 -33.79
C LYS A 4 5.86 -24.74 -32.81
N ASN A 5 6.08 -24.96 -31.52
CA ASN A 5 5.35 -24.28 -30.44
C ASN A 5 5.83 -22.82 -30.32
N HIS A 6 5.15 -21.89 -31.01
CA HIS A 6 5.38 -20.44 -30.90
C HIS A 6 4.18 -19.69 -30.30
N GLY A 7 3.47 -20.28 -29.33
CA GLY A 7 2.29 -19.66 -28.69
C GLY A 7 2.47 -19.09 -27.27
N LEU A 8 3.43 -19.57 -26.48
CA LEU A 8 3.44 -19.29 -25.04
C LEU A 8 4.20 -18.03 -24.58
N LYS A 9 5.13 -17.48 -25.39
CA LYS A 9 5.93 -16.31 -24.96
C LYS A 9 5.15 -15.00 -24.91
N GLY A 10 4.07 -14.86 -25.70
CA GLY A 10 3.24 -13.64 -25.74
C GLY A 10 2.30 -13.51 -24.54
N MET A 11 1.63 -14.60 -24.15
CA MET A 11 0.66 -14.59 -23.04
C MET A 11 1.30 -14.33 -21.67
N VAL A 12 2.54 -14.77 -21.45
CA VAL A 12 3.27 -14.52 -20.19
C VAL A 12 3.60 -13.03 -20.04
N LYS A 13 4.10 -12.38 -21.11
CA LYS A 13 4.39 -10.93 -21.09
C LYS A 13 3.14 -10.09 -20.85
N LEU A 14 2.00 -10.46 -21.44
CA LEU A 14 0.71 -9.78 -21.22
C LEU A 14 0.25 -9.89 -19.75
N LYS A 15 0.37 -11.07 -19.14
CA LYS A 15 0.06 -11.26 -17.71
C LYS A 15 0.96 -10.45 -16.79
N ASP A 16 2.26 -10.35 -17.10
CA ASP A 16 3.20 -9.56 -16.31
C ASP A 16 2.95 -8.05 -16.45
N SER A 17 2.58 -7.58 -17.65
CA SER A 17 2.22 -6.18 -17.88
C SER A 17 0.96 -5.77 -17.10
N LEU A 18 -0.09 -6.58 -17.18
CA LEU A 18 -1.34 -6.37 -16.43
C LEU A 18 -1.13 -6.41 -14.92
N LEU A 19 -0.25 -7.31 -14.45
CA LEU A 19 0.13 -7.37 -13.04
C LEU A 19 0.84 -6.10 -12.58
N ARG A 20 1.81 -5.58 -13.36
CA ARG A 20 2.50 -4.32 -13.04
C ARG A 20 1.53 -3.13 -13.04
N GLU A 21 0.61 -3.08 -13.99
CA GLU A 21 -0.42 -2.05 -14.04
C GLU A 21 -1.32 -2.10 -12.80
N HIS A 22 -1.78 -3.29 -12.41
CA HIS A 22 -2.56 -3.48 -11.20
C HIS A 22 -1.80 -3.07 -9.94
N LEU A 23 -0.52 -3.47 -9.80
CA LEU A 23 0.33 -3.08 -8.68
C LEU A 23 0.54 -1.56 -8.61
N THR A 24 0.72 -0.92 -9.77
CA THR A 24 0.85 0.55 -9.85
C THR A 24 -0.44 1.23 -9.38
N LYS A 25 -1.61 0.72 -9.79
CA LYS A 25 -2.91 1.23 -9.33
C LYS A 25 -3.11 1.01 -7.83
N ALA A 26 -2.76 -0.16 -7.30
CA ALA A 26 -2.83 -0.48 -5.88
C ALA A 26 -1.95 0.46 -5.03
N THR A 27 -0.75 0.78 -5.52
CA THR A 27 0.16 1.72 -4.86
C THR A 27 -0.46 3.12 -4.80
N LYS A 28 -0.96 3.64 -5.94
CA LYS A 28 -1.67 4.93 -5.99
C LYS A 28 -2.88 4.97 -5.05
N VAL A 29 -3.60 3.85 -4.95
CA VAL A 29 -4.73 3.68 -4.03
C VAL A 29 -4.29 3.80 -2.57
N ALA A 30 -3.18 3.15 -2.21
CA ALA A 30 -2.63 3.17 -0.85
C ALA A 30 -2.12 4.55 -0.42
N LEU A 31 -1.69 5.40 -1.37
CA LEU A 31 -1.09 6.71 -1.10
C LEU A 31 -2.07 7.85 -0.81
N HIS A 32 -3.35 7.67 -1.09
CA HIS A 32 -4.35 8.69 -0.79
C HIS A 32 -4.44 8.96 0.72
N PRO A 33 -4.51 10.23 1.17
CA PRO A 33 -4.34 10.61 2.58
C PRO A 33 -5.18 9.79 3.56
N ILE A 34 -6.50 9.68 3.32
CA ILE A 34 -7.41 8.94 4.20
C ILE A 34 -7.12 7.43 4.16
N ARG A 35 -6.93 6.85 2.97
CA ARG A 35 -6.66 5.41 2.78
C ARG A 35 -5.34 5.01 3.43
N ARG A 36 -4.33 5.85 3.33
CA ARG A 36 -3.04 5.68 3.97
C ARG A 36 -3.17 5.68 5.49
N LYS A 37 -3.90 6.65 6.06
CA LYS A 37 -4.22 6.67 7.51
C LYS A 37 -4.92 5.38 7.96
N VAL A 38 -5.91 4.90 7.20
CA VAL A 38 -6.60 3.63 7.48
C VAL A 38 -5.64 2.44 7.43
N LEU A 39 -4.80 2.33 6.39
CA LEU A 39 -3.84 1.23 6.26
C LEU A 39 -2.81 1.21 7.38
N LYS A 40 -2.32 2.38 7.82
CA LYS A 40 -1.44 2.51 8.98
C LYS A 40 -2.15 2.05 10.25
N LEU A 41 -3.38 2.53 10.47
CA LEU A 41 -4.17 2.16 11.63
C LEU A 41 -4.42 0.63 11.72
N LEU A 42 -4.60 -0.04 10.58
CA LEU A 42 -4.79 -1.48 10.50
C LEU A 42 -3.49 -2.29 10.48
N LYS A 43 -2.32 -1.64 10.40
CA LYS A 43 -1.01 -2.30 10.25
C LYS A 43 -0.64 -3.12 11.48
N ASP A 44 -1.08 -2.69 12.65
CA ASP A 44 -0.80 -3.27 13.98
C ASP A 44 -1.39 -4.68 14.14
N GLY A 45 -2.21 -5.14 13.19
CA GLY A 45 -2.68 -6.52 13.11
C GLY A 45 -4.02 -6.77 13.79
N SER A 46 -4.52 -5.80 14.57
CA SER A 46 -5.88 -5.84 15.12
C SER A 46 -6.92 -5.56 14.03
N SER A 47 -8.03 -6.30 14.08
CA SER A 47 -9.22 -5.98 13.31
C SER A 47 -9.96 -4.82 13.98
N LEU A 48 -10.33 -3.80 13.23
CA LEU A 48 -11.06 -2.63 13.75
C LEU A 48 -12.42 -2.51 13.10
N SER A 49 -13.44 -2.12 13.87
CA SER A 49 -14.75 -1.81 13.31
C SER A 49 -14.71 -0.51 12.52
N THR A 50 -15.69 -0.29 11.64
CA THR A 50 -15.85 1.01 10.98
C THR A 50 -15.95 2.17 11.99
N ILE A 51 -16.60 1.94 13.14
CA ILE A 51 -16.74 2.95 14.20
C ILE A 51 -15.38 3.25 14.83
N ASP A 52 -14.60 2.22 15.18
CA ASP A 52 -13.25 2.41 15.74
C ASP A 52 -12.33 3.16 14.78
N ILE A 53 -12.45 2.92 13.48
CA ILE A 53 -11.67 3.63 12.46
C ILE A 53 -12.07 5.11 12.41
N ILE A 54 -13.37 5.42 12.49
CA ILE A 54 -13.85 6.80 12.54
C ILE A 54 -13.31 7.52 13.76
N ASP A 55 -13.42 6.89 14.93
CA ASP A 55 -13.07 7.50 16.21
C ASP A 55 -11.55 7.72 16.32
N ARG A 56 -10.74 6.74 15.91
CA ARG A 56 -9.28 6.84 15.99
C ARG A 56 -8.66 7.78 14.95
N LEU A 57 -9.33 7.99 13.82
CA LEU A 57 -8.87 8.94 12.81
C LEU A 57 -9.45 10.35 13.00
N ASP A 58 -10.30 10.54 14.02
CA ASP A 58 -11.02 11.77 14.30
C ASP A 58 -11.67 12.37 13.04
N LEU A 59 -12.40 11.54 12.30
CA LEU A 59 -12.98 11.96 11.02
C LEU A 59 -14.13 12.94 11.25
N ASN A 60 -14.09 14.08 10.54
CA ASN A 60 -15.21 15.00 10.45
C ASN A 60 -16.42 14.33 9.76
N LYS A 61 -17.58 15.00 9.74
CA LYS A 61 -18.81 14.41 9.16
C LYS A 61 -18.66 14.03 7.69
N GLU A 62 -17.99 14.84 6.87
CA GLU A 62 -17.79 14.57 5.44
C GLU A 62 -16.88 13.36 5.22
N ASP A 63 -15.78 13.28 5.98
CA ASP A 63 -14.82 12.19 5.92
C ASP A 63 -15.42 10.86 6.39
N ARG A 64 -16.41 10.88 7.30
CA ARG A 64 -17.16 9.67 7.69
C ARG A 64 -17.97 9.11 6.53
N TYR A 65 -18.66 9.95 5.77
CA TYR A 65 -19.40 9.50 4.59
C TYR A 65 -18.45 8.96 3.52
N ASN A 66 -17.28 9.57 3.37
CA ASN A 66 -16.26 9.15 2.42
C ASN A 66 -15.50 7.88 2.89
N LEU A 67 -15.49 7.56 4.18
CA LEU A 67 -14.77 6.40 4.71
C LEU A 67 -15.26 5.09 4.09
N TYR A 68 -16.57 4.91 3.94
CA TYR A 68 -17.11 3.70 3.31
C TYR A 68 -16.59 3.52 1.89
N HIS A 69 -16.56 4.60 1.10
CA HIS A 69 -15.99 4.59 -0.24
C HIS A 69 -14.50 4.23 -0.21
N HIS A 70 -13.73 4.79 0.71
CA HIS A 70 -12.32 4.46 0.87
C HIS A 70 -12.07 3.01 1.27
N LEU A 71 -12.87 2.46 2.20
CA LEU A 71 -12.81 1.06 2.61
C LEU A 71 -13.13 0.12 1.45
N THR A 72 -14.18 0.41 0.67
CA THR A 72 -14.52 -0.35 -0.53
C THR A 72 -13.38 -0.32 -1.55
N ILE A 73 -12.76 0.83 -1.79
CA ILE A 73 -11.60 0.88 -2.71
C ILE A 73 -10.43 0.06 -2.17
N LEU A 74 -10.10 0.16 -0.88
CA LEU A 74 -9.02 -0.62 -0.29
C LEU A 74 -9.28 -2.13 -0.37
N GLU A 75 -10.52 -2.56 -0.16
CA GLU A 75 -10.96 -3.96 -0.30
C GLU A 75 -10.88 -4.43 -1.76
N ASN A 76 -11.32 -3.61 -2.73
CA ASN A 76 -11.25 -3.92 -4.16
C ASN A 76 -9.81 -4.12 -4.66
N PHE A 77 -8.84 -3.41 -4.08
CA PHE A 77 -7.42 -3.60 -4.35
C PHE A 77 -6.75 -4.63 -3.44
N ASN A 78 -7.54 -5.37 -2.66
CA ASN A 78 -7.10 -6.46 -1.80
C ASN A 78 -6.05 -6.03 -0.75
N LEU A 79 -6.05 -4.75 -0.37
CA LEU A 79 -5.14 -4.18 0.64
C LEU A 79 -5.66 -4.39 2.07
N ILE A 80 -6.99 -4.42 2.21
CA ILE A 80 -7.69 -4.81 3.43
C ILE A 80 -8.69 -5.92 3.12
N LYS A 81 -9.19 -6.58 4.15
CA LYS A 81 -10.29 -7.53 4.06
C LYS A 81 -11.18 -7.44 5.29
N LYS A 82 -12.45 -7.79 5.11
CA LYS A 82 -13.37 -7.95 6.23
C LYS A 82 -12.96 -9.12 7.12
N ASP A 83 -13.08 -8.91 8.43
CA ASP A 83 -12.96 -9.99 9.41
C ASP A 83 -14.33 -10.63 9.61
N THR A 84 -14.58 -11.73 8.91
CA THR A 84 -15.87 -12.42 8.92
C THR A 84 -16.24 -13.03 10.27
N LYS A 85 -15.26 -13.22 11.17
CA LYS A 85 -15.52 -13.74 12.52
C LYS A 85 -16.08 -12.69 13.47
N LEU A 86 -15.69 -11.43 13.27
CA LEU A 86 -16.11 -10.30 14.11
C LEU A 86 -17.25 -9.49 13.50
N SER A 87 -17.39 -9.54 12.18
CA SER A 87 -18.44 -8.80 11.46
C SER A 87 -19.80 -9.48 11.67
N ILE A 88 -20.70 -8.81 12.38
CA ILE A 88 -22.04 -9.29 12.72
C ILE A 88 -23.07 -8.24 12.30
N GLY A 89 -24.07 -8.66 11.51
CA GLY A 89 -25.13 -7.77 11.01
C GLY A 89 -24.55 -6.59 10.21
N LYS A 90 -24.88 -5.36 10.63
CA LYS A 90 -24.40 -4.13 9.98
C LYS A 90 -22.99 -3.71 10.40
N THR A 91 -22.46 -4.25 11.50
CA THR A 91 -21.13 -3.90 12.00
C THR A 91 -20.06 -4.68 11.24
N GLN A 92 -19.18 -3.96 10.55
CA GLN A 92 -18.12 -4.54 9.74
C GLN A 92 -16.77 -4.27 10.40
N TYR A 93 -15.95 -5.32 10.51
CA TYR A 93 -14.57 -5.23 10.98
C TYR A 93 -13.61 -5.44 9.83
N TYR A 94 -12.51 -4.70 9.82
CA TYR A 94 -11.50 -4.75 8.76
C TYR A 94 -10.13 -5.02 9.35
N LYS A 95 -9.30 -5.72 8.58
CA LYS A 95 -7.88 -5.91 8.85
C LYS A 95 -7.06 -5.81 7.58
N ILE A 96 -5.79 -5.47 7.73
CA ILE A 96 -4.85 -5.47 6.62
C ILE A 96 -4.73 -6.87 6.01
N ASN A 97 -4.73 -6.94 4.69
CA ASN A 97 -4.51 -8.20 4.00
C ASN A 97 -3.02 -8.39 3.76
N LYS A 98 -2.38 -9.23 4.59
CA LYS A 98 -0.97 -9.61 4.46
C LYS A 98 -0.87 -10.94 3.71
N PRO A 99 -0.57 -10.95 2.40
CA PRO A 99 -0.35 -12.20 1.67
C PRO A 99 0.93 -12.88 2.18
N LYS A 100 0.94 -14.22 2.24
CA LYS A 100 2.12 -15.00 2.65
C LYS A 100 3.31 -14.77 1.71
N ASN A 101 3.03 -14.67 0.41
CA ASN A 101 4.02 -14.42 -0.64
C ASN A 101 3.62 -13.13 -1.39
N PRO A 102 4.00 -11.94 -0.88
CA PRO A 102 3.71 -10.69 -1.58
C PRO A 102 4.48 -10.63 -2.90
N ILE A 103 3.85 -10.14 -3.96
CA ILE A 103 4.51 -9.83 -5.22
C ILE A 103 5.18 -8.44 -5.15
N MET A 104 4.69 -7.58 -4.26
CA MET A 104 5.21 -6.25 -4.03
C MET A 104 5.02 -5.85 -2.57
N MET A 105 6.01 -5.16 -2.03
CA MET A 105 5.91 -4.43 -0.77
C MET A 105 6.03 -2.93 -1.07
N ALA A 106 5.11 -2.14 -0.54
CA ALA A 106 5.12 -0.69 -0.67
C ALA A 106 5.25 -0.06 0.72
N TYR A 107 6.20 0.86 0.86
CA TYR A 107 6.42 1.66 2.05
C TYR A 107 6.19 3.13 1.69
N SER A 108 5.48 3.86 2.55
CA SER A 108 5.17 5.27 2.31
C SER A 108 5.32 6.07 3.60
N TYR A 109 6.19 7.08 3.57
CA TYR A 109 6.45 7.98 4.69
C TYR A 109 6.04 9.41 4.30
N ASP A 110 5.38 10.12 5.21
CA ASP A 110 5.06 11.54 5.06
C ASP A 110 6.09 12.38 5.78
N GLU A 111 5.95 13.69 5.64
CA GLU A 111 6.87 14.66 6.23
C GLU A 111 7.02 14.50 7.75
N ASP A 112 5.93 14.21 8.46
CA ASP A 112 5.98 14.04 9.93
C ASP A 112 6.74 12.76 10.29
N GLU A 113 6.44 11.63 9.64
CA GLU A 113 7.18 10.39 9.85
C GLU A 113 8.66 10.51 9.45
N ILE A 114 8.97 11.25 8.39
CA ILE A 114 10.35 11.52 7.98
C ILE A 114 11.08 12.32 9.06
N LYS A 115 10.41 13.29 9.68
CA LYS A 115 10.96 14.09 10.78
C LYS A 115 11.12 13.28 12.06
N GLU A 116 10.24 12.32 12.32
CA GLU A 116 10.32 11.43 13.48
C GLU A 116 11.44 10.38 13.33
N ASN A 117 11.77 9.96 12.11
CA ASN A 117 12.73 8.89 11.82
C ASN A 117 13.94 9.40 11.01
N LYS A 118 14.45 10.60 11.33
CA LYS A 118 15.46 11.31 10.52
C LYS A 118 16.72 10.49 10.25
N ASP A 119 17.22 9.77 11.25
CA ASP A 119 18.49 9.05 11.17
C ASP A 119 18.36 7.80 10.27
N GLU A 120 17.27 7.04 10.44
CA GLU A 120 16.94 5.89 9.60
C GLU A 120 16.69 6.31 8.15
N ILE A 121 15.93 7.39 7.95
CA ILE A 121 15.67 7.94 6.61
C ILE A 121 16.97 8.43 5.96
N SER A 122 17.85 9.13 6.70
CA SER A 122 19.15 9.55 6.15
C SER A 122 19.97 8.34 5.70
N THR A 123 19.98 7.26 6.49
CA THR A 123 20.67 6.01 6.16
C THR A 123 20.14 5.40 4.86
N ILE A 124 18.81 5.39 4.66
CA ILE A 124 18.19 4.92 3.42
C ILE A 124 18.62 5.79 2.24
N LEU A 125 18.55 7.12 2.36
CA LEU A 125 18.89 8.05 1.28
C LEU A 125 20.38 8.02 0.91
N ASP A 126 21.27 7.85 1.90
CA ASP A 126 22.71 7.68 1.66
C ASP A 126 23.00 6.37 0.93
N SER A 127 22.32 5.29 1.30
CA SER A 127 22.44 4.00 0.63
C SER A 127 21.98 4.09 -0.82
N LEU A 128 20.83 4.72 -1.07
CA LEU A 128 20.33 4.98 -2.43
C LEU A 128 21.29 5.85 -3.23
N SER A 129 21.86 6.90 -2.63
CA SER A 129 22.82 7.78 -3.31
C SER A 129 24.07 7.03 -3.79
N LYS A 130 24.54 6.06 -3.00
CA LYS A 130 25.66 5.19 -3.37
C LYS A 130 25.29 4.23 -4.50
N ILE A 131 24.11 3.62 -4.44
CA ILE A 131 23.61 2.67 -5.44
C ILE A 131 23.45 3.35 -6.80
N GLU A 132 22.84 4.53 -6.82
CA GLU A 132 22.58 5.30 -8.05
C GLU A 132 23.79 6.10 -8.53
N ASN A 133 24.90 6.07 -7.77
CA ASN A 133 26.07 6.92 -7.97
C ASN A 133 25.70 8.40 -8.20
N HIS A 134 24.68 8.87 -7.46
CA HIS A 134 24.11 10.20 -7.59
C HIS A 134 23.70 10.73 -6.21
N LYS A 135 24.11 11.95 -5.87
CA LYS A 135 23.76 12.55 -4.59
C LYS A 135 22.30 13.00 -4.59
N ILE A 136 21.50 12.49 -3.66
CA ILE A 136 20.17 13.04 -3.38
C ILE A 136 20.33 14.41 -2.70
N GLY A 137 20.04 15.49 -3.44
CA GLY A 137 20.08 16.86 -2.93
C GLY A 137 18.84 17.24 -2.11
N ASN A 138 18.93 18.35 -1.37
CA ASN A 138 17.81 18.94 -0.59
C ASN A 138 17.09 17.93 0.33
N LYS A 139 17.84 17.06 1.03
CA LYS A 139 17.27 16.01 1.90
C LYS A 139 16.32 16.57 2.96
N ASP A 140 16.61 17.76 3.46
CA ASP A 140 15.82 18.53 4.43
C ASP A 140 14.46 19.01 3.89
N LYS A 141 14.28 19.03 2.56
CA LYS A 141 13.06 19.47 1.89
C LYS A 141 12.18 18.32 1.40
N ILE A 142 12.53 17.08 1.71
CA ILE A 142 11.75 15.89 1.31
C ILE A 142 10.43 15.88 2.09
N LYS A 143 9.31 15.89 1.35
CA LYS A 143 7.95 15.88 1.93
C LYS A 143 7.30 14.49 1.98
N SER A 144 7.80 13.56 1.17
CA SER A 144 7.31 12.19 1.14
C SER A 144 8.38 11.26 0.59
N ILE A 145 8.34 10.01 1.03
CA ILE A 145 9.18 8.92 0.52
C ILE A 145 8.29 7.74 0.21
N GLU A 146 8.40 7.22 -1.01
CA GLU A 146 7.69 6.03 -1.47
C GLU A 146 8.69 4.99 -1.97
N ILE A 147 8.71 3.81 -1.36
CA ILE A 147 9.61 2.73 -1.71
C ILE A 147 8.79 1.51 -2.10
N ASN A 148 8.95 1.07 -3.36
CA ASN A 148 8.28 -0.11 -3.89
C ASN A 148 9.31 -1.21 -4.17
N ILE A 149 9.15 -2.36 -3.53
CA ILE A 149 10.02 -3.53 -3.70
C ILE A 149 9.22 -4.61 -4.40
N LEU A 150 9.63 -4.97 -5.61
CA LEU A 150 9.06 -6.12 -6.34
C LEU A 150 9.73 -7.41 -5.87
N CYS A 151 8.93 -8.36 -5.41
CA CYS A 151 9.38 -9.66 -4.94
C CYS A 151 9.34 -10.68 -6.08
N LYS A 152 10.33 -11.58 -6.10
CA LYS A 152 10.28 -12.76 -6.98
C LYS A 152 9.17 -13.70 -6.49
N LYS A 153 8.45 -14.30 -7.45
CA LYS A 153 7.46 -15.35 -7.19
C LYS A 153 8.14 -16.66 -6.82
#